data_AF-A0A7V2B1Y0-F1
#
_entry.id   AF-A0A7V2B1Y0-F1
#
_cell.length_a   1.000
_cell.length_b   1.000
_cell.length_c   1.000
_cell.angle_alpha   90.00
_cell.angle_beta   90.00
_cell.angle_gamma   90.00
#
_symmetry.space_group_name_H-M   'P 1'
#
loop_
_entity.id
_entity.type
_entity.pdbx_description
1 polymer ?
#
loop_
_entity_poly.entity_id
_entity_poly.type
_entity_poly.pdbx_seq_one_letter_code
_entity_poly.pdbx_strand_id
1 'polypeptide(L)'
;MDTKEESIATGMASSRRASAEHRFFTGMALAILATVIVGFTPSFFLRPLFPGWPSPPETIFYVHGAVFTAWIVLLVVQTSLVASRRTSLHRKIGPFSVVLAAAMVVLGTLGALIAARRPTGFVGISTPPLQFLATPLFDIALFAAFT
;
A
#
# COMPACT_ATOMS: atom_id res chain seq x y z
N MET A 1 -28.98 -12.76 -39.50
CA MET A 1 -28.11 -13.77 -38.85
C MET A 1 -26.87 -13.09 -38.25
N ASP A 2 -26.27 -12.11 -38.92
CA ASP A 2 -25.15 -11.27 -38.44
C ASP A 2 -25.27 -10.69 -37.02
N THR A 3 -26.39 -10.05 -36.69
CA THR A 3 -26.53 -9.27 -35.45
C THR A 3 -26.43 -10.11 -34.18
N LYS A 4 -26.78 -11.40 -34.25
CA LYS A 4 -26.69 -12.32 -33.10
C LYS A 4 -25.25 -12.81 -32.89
N GLU A 5 -24.51 -13.04 -33.96
CA GLU A 5 -23.11 -13.46 -33.90
C GLU A 5 -22.20 -12.32 -33.41
N GLU A 6 -22.46 -11.09 -33.87
CA GLU A 6 -21.75 -9.89 -33.42
C GLU A 6 -21.99 -9.60 -31.92
N SER A 7 -23.23 -9.77 -31.44
CA SER A 7 -23.59 -9.63 -30.03
C SER A 7 -22.89 -10.67 -29.14
N ILE A 8 -22.84 -11.94 -29.58
CA ILE A 8 -22.16 -13.02 -28.86
C ILE A 8 -20.64 -12.79 -28.84
N ALA A 9 -20.04 -12.41 -29.98
CA ALA A 9 -18.61 -12.10 -30.07
C ALA A 9 -18.22 -10.93 -29.15
N THR A 10 -19.04 -9.88 -29.11
CA THR A 10 -18.85 -8.72 -28.22
C THR A 10 -18.95 -9.11 -26.75
N GLY A 11 -19.93 -9.94 -26.37
CA GLY A 11 -20.08 -10.45 -25.01
C GLY A 11 -18.90 -11.32 -24.56
N MET A 12 -18.39 -12.18 -25.44
CA MET A 12 -17.21 -13.01 -25.17
C MET A 12 -15.94 -12.17 -25.01
N ALA A 13 -15.73 -11.16 -25.86
CA ALA A 13 -14.60 -10.24 -25.76
C ALA A 13 -14.63 -9.43 -24.45
N SER A 14 -15.80 -8.92 -24.06
CA SER A 14 -16.03 -8.20 -22.79
C SER A 14 -15.71 -9.07 -21.57
N SER A 15 -16.21 -10.32 -21.56
CA SER A 15 -15.95 -11.29 -20.48
C SER A 15 -14.46 -11.63 -20.34
N ARG A 16 -13.76 -11.85 -21.46
CA ARG A 16 -12.30 -12.10 -21.46
C ARG A 16 -11.52 -10.89 -20.93
N ARG A 17 -11.91 -9.68 -21.35
CA ARG A 17 -11.29 -8.44 -20.88
C ARG A 17 -11.46 -8.25 -19.37
N ALA A 18 -12.68 -8.40 -18.86
CA ALA A 18 -12.94 -8.30 -17.42
C ALA A 18 -12.14 -9.35 -16.62
N SER A 19 -12.02 -10.58 -17.13
CA SER A 19 -11.20 -11.61 -16.48
C SER A 19 -9.71 -11.28 -16.49
N ALA A 20 -9.19 -10.68 -17.56
CA ALA A 20 -7.78 -10.27 -17.64
C ALA A 20 -7.49 -9.10 -16.69
N GLU A 21 -8.38 -8.12 -16.63
CA GLU A 21 -8.30 -6.98 -15.71
C GLU A 21 -8.27 -7.45 -14.25
N HIS A 22 -9.17 -8.34 -13.84
CA HIS A 22 -9.17 -8.89 -12.48
C HIS A 22 -7.85 -9.60 -12.12
N ARG A 23 -7.32 -10.41 -13.04
CA ARG A 23 -6.03 -11.10 -12.84
C ARG A 23 -4.88 -10.11 -12.71
N PHE A 24 -4.87 -9.06 -13.53
CA PHE A 24 -3.86 -8.02 -13.49
C PHE A 24 -3.85 -7.31 -12.14
N PHE A 25 -5.01 -6.82 -11.67
CA PHE A 25 -5.09 -6.09 -10.41
C PHE A 25 -4.74 -6.96 -9.19
N THR A 26 -5.24 -8.21 -9.13
CA THR A 26 -4.86 -9.14 -8.06
C THR A 26 -3.36 -9.49 -8.12
N GLY A 27 -2.82 -9.74 -9.31
CA GLY A 27 -1.40 -10.02 -9.50
C GLY A 27 -0.52 -8.85 -9.06
N MET A 28 -0.88 -7.62 -9.45
CA MET A 28 -0.17 -6.41 -9.04
C MET A 28 -0.23 -6.20 -7.53
N ALA A 29 -1.40 -6.39 -6.90
CA ALA A 29 -1.54 -6.28 -5.45
C ALA A 29 -0.64 -7.29 -4.71
N LEU A 30 -0.52 -8.51 -5.22
CA LEU A 30 0.39 -9.52 -4.67
C LEU A 30 1.87 -9.16 -4.88
N ALA A 31 2.23 -8.60 -6.04
CA ALA A 31 3.59 -8.13 -6.30
C ALA A 31 3.99 -6.97 -5.38
N ILE A 32 3.07 -6.03 -5.14
CA ILE A 32 3.24 -4.95 -4.16
C ILE A 32 3.43 -5.53 -2.75
N LEU A 33 2.56 -6.45 -2.32
CA LEU A 33 2.69 -7.12 -1.03
C LEU A 33 4.05 -7.83 -0.86
N ALA A 34 4.47 -8.58 -1.88
CA ALA A 34 5.77 -9.25 -1.88
C ALA A 34 6.93 -8.25 -1.77
N THR A 35 6.87 -7.14 -2.51
CA THR A 35 7.88 -6.07 -2.47
C THR A 35 7.96 -5.45 -1.08
N VAL A 36 6.82 -5.18 -0.43
CA VAL A 36 6.76 -4.64 0.94
C VAL A 36 7.33 -5.64 1.94
N ILE A 37 6.93 -6.92 1.87
CA ILE A 37 7.46 -7.95 2.78
C ILE A 37 8.98 -8.06 2.63
N VAL A 38 9.48 -8.23 1.41
CA VAL A 38 10.92 -8.40 1.15
C VAL A 38 11.69 -7.15 1.57
N GLY A 39 11.26 -5.97 1.13
CA GLY A 39 11.96 -4.70 1.39
C GLY A 39 12.01 -4.31 2.87
N PHE A 40 10.97 -4.67 3.64
CA PHE A 40 10.87 -4.35 5.07
C PHE A 40 11.17 -5.54 5.99
N THR A 41 11.59 -6.69 5.44
CA THR A 41 11.99 -7.85 6.24
C THR A 41 13.08 -7.50 7.27
N PRO A 42 14.22 -6.89 6.88
CA PRO A 42 15.30 -6.65 7.84
C PRO A 42 15.03 -5.48 8.80
N SER A 43 14.22 -4.49 8.40
CA SER A 43 13.96 -3.28 9.19
C SER A 43 12.71 -3.38 10.07
N PHE A 44 11.76 -4.24 9.74
CA PHE A 44 10.45 -4.33 10.39
C PHE A 44 10.05 -5.76 10.76
N PHE A 45 9.84 -6.66 9.79
CA PHE A 45 9.20 -7.96 10.05
C PHE A 45 10.09 -8.93 10.83
N LEU A 46 11.37 -9.02 10.47
CA LEU A 46 12.35 -9.91 11.08
C LEU A 46 13.50 -9.13 11.73
N ARG A 47 13.25 -7.90 12.18
CA ARG A 47 14.24 -7.00 12.80
C ARG A 47 15.17 -7.68 13.81
N PRO A 48 14.72 -8.58 14.72
CA PRO A 48 15.63 -9.26 15.67
C PRO A 48 16.70 -10.14 15.02
N LEU A 49 16.46 -10.63 13.79
CA LEU A 49 17.42 -11.42 13.02
C LEU A 49 18.45 -10.55 12.27
N PHE A 50 18.25 -9.23 12.24
CA PHE A 50 19.10 -8.26 11.55
C PHE A 50 19.52 -7.11 12.48
N PRO A 51 20.26 -7.37 13.57
CA PRO A 51 20.56 -6.39 14.61
C PRO A 51 21.38 -5.18 14.12
N GLY A 52 22.16 -5.34 13.04
CA GLY A 52 22.94 -4.26 12.43
C GLY A 52 22.19 -3.45 11.36
N TRP A 53 20.95 -3.84 11.01
CA TRP A 53 20.22 -3.16 9.95
C TRP A 53 19.63 -1.83 10.44
N PRO A 54 19.85 -0.71 9.72
CA PRO A 54 19.32 0.59 10.11
C PRO A 54 17.79 0.55 10.25
N SER A 55 17.30 0.83 11.45
CA SER A 55 15.86 0.82 11.76
C SER A 55 15.54 1.84 12.85
N PRO A 56 14.45 2.63 12.70
CA PRO A 56 14.10 3.63 13.70
C PRO A 56 13.63 2.94 15.01
N PRO A 57 14.08 3.41 16.19
CA PRO A 57 13.74 2.80 17.45
C PRO A 57 12.34 3.17 17.97
N GLU A 58 11.75 4.28 17.50
CA GLU A 58 10.52 4.82 18.06
C GLU A 58 9.29 3.97 17.73
N THR A 59 8.43 3.79 18.73
CA THR A 59 7.19 2.99 18.62
C THR A 59 6.28 3.43 17.48
N ILE A 60 6.28 4.72 17.12
CA ILE A 60 5.46 5.24 16.01
C ILE A 60 5.75 4.53 14.69
N PHE A 61 7.01 4.14 14.43
CA PHE A 61 7.38 3.45 13.20
C PHE A 61 6.92 1.98 13.18
N TYR A 62 6.77 1.37 14.36
CA TYR A 62 6.10 0.07 14.48
C TYR A 62 4.61 0.17 14.14
N VAL A 63 3.94 1.20 14.68
CA VAL A 63 2.51 1.46 14.40
C VAL A 63 2.31 1.81 12.92
N HIS A 64 3.15 2.70 12.37
CA HIS A 64 3.16 3.07 10.95
C HIS A 64 3.29 1.81 10.07
N GLY A 65 4.30 0.97 10.31
CA GLY A 65 4.51 -0.23 9.51
C GLY A 65 3.36 -1.24 9.63
N ALA A 66 2.75 -1.38 10.81
CA ALA A 66 1.60 -2.25 11.03
C ALA A 66 0.36 -1.76 10.27
N VAL A 67 0.04 -0.47 10.37
CA VAL A 67 -1.11 0.15 9.67
C VAL A 67 -0.92 0.09 8.16
N PHE A 68 0.29 0.39 7.67
CA PHE A 68 0.58 0.31 6.24
C PHE A 68 0.49 -1.13 5.71
N THR A 69 1.03 -2.10 6.47
CA THR A 69 0.90 -3.53 6.13
C THR A 69 -0.56 -3.96 6.08
N ALA A 70 -1.38 -3.56 7.07
CA ALA A 70 -2.80 -3.86 7.08
C ALA A 70 -3.51 -3.28 5.85
N TRP A 71 -3.12 -2.09 5.41
CA TRP A 71 -3.69 -1.45 4.24
C TRP A 71 -3.31 -2.15 2.92
N ILE A 72 -2.06 -2.61 2.77
CA ILE A 72 -1.63 -3.44 1.63
C ILE A 72 -2.33 -4.81 1.62
N VAL A 73 -2.49 -5.45 2.78
CA VAL A 73 -3.26 -6.69 2.90
C VAL A 73 -4.72 -6.45 2.49
N LEU A 74 -5.31 -5.33 2.92
CA LEU A 74 -6.66 -4.98 2.53
C LEU A 74 -6.77 -4.78 1.01
N LEU A 75 -5.79 -4.15 0.35
CA LEU A 75 -5.75 -4.03 -1.12
C LEU A 75 -5.80 -5.41 -1.81
N VAL A 76 -5.01 -6.37 -1.34
CA VAL A 76 -5.04 -7.76 -1.85
C VAL A 76 -6.40 -8.40 -1.64
N VAL A 77 -7.00 -8.21 -0.46
CA VAL A 77 -8.35 -8.70 -0.17
C VAL A 77 -9.38 -8.07 -1.11
N GLN A 78 -9.35 -6.75 -1.31
CA GLN A 78 -10.31 -6.05 -2.16
C GLN A 78 -10.25 -6.50 -3.61
N THR A 79 -9.06 -6.57 -4.19
CA THR A 79 -8.88 -7.06 -5.58
C THR A 79 -9.32 -8.52 -5.72
N SER A 80 -9.02 -9.37 -4.73
CA SER A 80 -9.44 -10.78 -4.71
C SER A 80 -10.95 -10.96 -4.58
N LEU A 81 -11.63 -10.12 -3.78
CA LEU A 81 -13.09 -10.14 -3.64
C LEU A 81 -13.79 -9.80 -4.96
N VAL A 82 -13.30 -8.78 -5.68
CA VAL A 82 -13.81 -8.41 -7.01
C VAL A 82 -13.56 -9.54 -8.01
N ALA A 83 -12.35 -10.09 -8.06
CA ALA A 83 -12.01 -11.22 -8.92
C ALA A 83 -12.91 -12.46 -8.66
N SER A 84 -13.28 -12.68 -7.40
CA SER A 84 -14.17 -13.76 -6.95
C SER A 84 -15.67 -13.41 -7.08
N ARG A 85 -16.02 -12.28 -7.69
CA ARG A 85 -17.40 -11.75 -7.81
C ARG A 85 -18.12 -11.52 -6.48
N ARG A 86 -17.39 -11.42 -5.36
CA ARG A 86 -17.91 -11.13 -4.01
C ARG A 86 -17.98 -9.63 -3.75
N THR A 87 -18.61 -8.90 -4.67
CA THR A 87 -18.64 -7.43 -4.66
C THR A 87 -19.42 -6.83 -3.48
N SER A 88 -20.35 -7.59 -2.89
CA SER A 88 -21.04 -7.19 -1.66
C SER A 88 -20.08 -7.02 -0.48
N LEU A 89 -19.15 -7.95 -0.30
CA LEU A 89 -18.11 -7.87 0.73
C LEU A 89 -17.09 -6.78 0.42
N HIS A 90 -16.72 -6.61 -0.85
CA HIS A 90 -15.85 -5.52 -1.28
C HIS A 90 -16.42 -4.16 -0.83
N ARG A 91 -17.70 -3.89 -1.13
CA ARG A 91 -18.36 -2.65 -0.70
C ARG A 91 -18.51 -2.52 0.81
N LYS A 92 -18.69 -3.64 1.53
CA LYS A 92 -18.84 -3.62 2.99
C LYS A 92 -17.52 -3.33 3.72
N ILE A 93 -16.41 -3.88 3.23
CA ILE A 93 -15.09 -3.79 3.88
C ILE A 93 -14.27 -2.63 3.29
N GLY A 94 -14.57 -2.21 2.05
CA GLY A 94 -13.89 -1.10 1.36
C GLY A 94 -13.69 0.15 2.22
N PRO A 95 -14.70 0.65 2.94
CA PRO A 95 -14.55 1.85 3.77
C PRO A 95 -13.44 1.79 4.84
N PHE A 96 -13.04 0.59 5.30
CA PHE A 96 -11.90 0.47 6.22
C PHE A 96 -10.58 0.94 5.60
N SER A 97 -10.43 0.92 4.27
CA SER A 97 -9.24 1.45 3.60
C SER A 97 -9.12 2.96 3.75
N VAL A 98 -10.24 3.68 3.78
CA VAL A 98 -10.28 5.14 3.98
C VAL A 98 -9.81 5.49 5.39
N VAL A 99 -10.25 4.71 6.39
CA VAL A 99 -9.82 4.89 7.79
C VAL A 99 -8.31 4.64 7.93
N LEU A 100 -7.80 3.56 7.32
CA LEU A 100 -6.36 3.26 7.32
C LEU A 100 -5.56 4.33 6.58
N ALA A 101 -6.07 4.85 5.45
CA ALA A 101 -5.43 5.92 4.70
C ALA A 101 -5.33 7.22 5.51
N ALA A 102 -6.44 7.64 6.15
CA ALA A 102 -6.44 8.81 7.01
C ALA A 102 -5.46 8.65 8.20
N ALA A 103 -5.45 7.46 8.81
CA ALA A 103 -4.48 7.14 9.84
C ALA A 103 -3.03 7.22 9.31
N MET A 104 -2.78 6.78 8.08
CA MET A 104 -1.44 6.86 7.48
C MET A 104 -0.98 8.28 7.19
N VAL A 105 -1.87 9.18 6.77
CA VAL A 105 -1.51 10.60 6.60
C VAL A 105 -1.02 11.18 7.94
N VAL A 106 -1.73 10.89 9.03
CA VAL A 106 -1.36 11.36 10.37
C VAL A 106 -0.05 10.71 10.84
N LEU A 107 0.05 9.37 10.78
CA LEU A 107 1.23 8.63 11.23
C LEU A 107 2.48 8.99 10.42
N GLY A 108 2.34 9.14 9.10
CA GLY A 108 3.41 9.58 8.21
C GLY A 108 3.90 10.98 8.58
N THR A 109 2.98 11.92 8.78
CA THR A 109 3.33 13.30 9.14
C THR A 109 4.04 13.37 10.48
N LEU A 110 3.49 12.70 11.50
CA LEU A 110 4.11 12.65 12.83
C LEU A 110 5.47 11.94 12.79
N GLY A 111 5.58 10.82 12.07
CA GLY A 111 6.83 10.09 11.91
C GLY A 111 7.92 10.92 11.23
N ALA A 112 7.57 11.67 10.19
CA ALA A 112 8.48 12.57 9.49
C ALA A 112 8.98 13.70 10.40
N LEU A 113 8.09 14.31 11.19
CA LEU A 113 8.46 15.37 12.14
C LEU A 113 9.32 14.83 13.29
N ILE A 114 9.03 13.63 13.80
CA ILE A 114 9.84 12.96 14.83
C ILE A 114 11.25 12.69 14.31
N ALA A 115 11.37 12.11 13.11
CA ALA A 115 12.66 11.84 12.48
C ALA A 115 13.45 13.13 12.20
N ALA A 116 12.77 14.20 11.73
CA ALA A 116 13.41 15.48 11.46
C ALA A 116 13.95 16.19 12.71
N ARG A 117 13.33 15.96 13.88
CA ARG A 117 13.77 16.51 15.16
C ARG A 117 14.88 15.71 15.82
N ARG A 118 15.17 14.50 15.33
CA ARG A 118 16.21 13.64 15.92
C ARG A 118 17.60 14.25 15.65
N PRO A 119 18.52 14.26 16.64
CA PRO A 119 19.89 14.74 16.43
C PRO A 119 20.62 14.01 15.30
N THR A 120 20.35 12.70 15.13
CA THR A 120 20.93 11.89 14.06
C THR A 120 20.14 11.97 12.75
N GLY A 121 19.04 12.71 12.70
CA GLY A 121 18.15 12.79 11.54
C GLY A 121 17.45 11.47 11.19
N PHE A 122 17.08 11.36 9.91
CA PHE A 122 16.44 10.18 9.34
C PHE A 122 17.42 9.01 9.25
N VAL A 123 16.96 7.81 9.59
CA VAL A 123 17.81 6.61 9.63
C VAL A 123 18.37 6.30 8.25
N GLY A 124 19.70 6.21 8.14
CA GLY A 124 20.39 5.87 6.90
C GLY A 124 20.48 7.01 5.88
N ILE A 125 20.11 8.24 6.27
CA ILE A 125 20.12 9.41 5.39
C ILE A 125 21.10 10.46 5.94
N SER A 126 22.08 10.86 5.12
CA SER A 126 23.08 11.87 5.49
C SER A 126 22.64 13.30 5.20
N THR A 127 21.54 13.50 4.49
CA THR A 127 20.99 14.81 4.16
C THR A 127 20.49 15.52 5.42
N PRO A 128 20.73 16.85 5.56
CA PRO A 128 20.21 17.63 6.68
C PRO A 128 18.71 17.37 6.92
N PRO A 129 18.26 17.14 8.17
CA PRO A 129 16.90 16.65 8.42
C PRO A 129 15.79 17.56 7.90
N LEU A 130 15.97 18.88 7.98
CA LEU A 130 15.00 19.85 7.45
C LEU A 130 14.91 19.84 5.92
N GLN A 131 16.01 19.55 5.22
CA GLN A 131 16.00 19.41 3.76
C GLN A 131 15.32 18.10 3.36
N PHE A 132 15.66 16.99 4.03
CA PHE A 132 15.06 15.70 3.74
C PHE A 132 13.58 15.64 4.11
N LEU A 133 13.11 16.42 5.09
CA LEU A 133 11.70 16.51 5.49
C LEU A 133 10.75 16.85 4.33
N ALA A 134 11.22 17.55 3.29
CA ALA A 134 10.42 17.81 2.09
C ALA A 134 9.99 16.52 1.38
N THR A 135 10.83 15.49 1.35
CA THR A 135 10.55 14.21 0.68
C THR A 135 9.34 13.48 1.28
N PRO A 136 9.31 13.11 2.58
CA PRO A 136 8.16 12.42 3.15
C PRO A 136 6.91 13.30 3.16
N LEU A 137 7.02 14.63 3.33
CA LEU A 137 5.84 15.51 3.26
C LEU A 137 5.24 15.54 1.86
N PHE A 138 6.07 15.55 0.81
CA PHE A 138 5.62 15.43 -0.56
C PHE A 138 4.96 14.07 -0.83
N ASP A 139 5.58 12.98 -0.39
CA ASP A 139 5.02 11.63 -0.52
C ASP A 139 3.66 11.49 0.18
N ILE A 140 3.51 12.07 1.38
CA ILE A 140 2.25 12.10 2.12
C ILE A 140 1.19 12.94 1.38
N ALA A 141 1.58 14.06 0.77
CA ALA A 141 0.65 14.87 -0.02
C ALA A 141 0.14 14.11 -1.26
N LEU A 142 1.03 13.43 -1.99
CA LEU A 142 0.63 12.57 -3.11
C LEU A 142 -0.26 11.43 -2.63
N PHE A 143 0.14 10.77 -1.54
CA PHE A 143 -0.63 9.69 -0.94
C PHE A 143 -2.08 10.09 -0.66
N ALA A 144 -2.26 11.24 0.01
CA ALA A 144 -3.57 11.77 0.36
C ALA A 144 -4.38 12.18 -0.87
N ALA A 145 -3.72 12.61 -1.95
CA ALA A 145 -4.38 13.01 -3.19
C ALA A 145 -4.86 11.82 -4.05
N PHE A 146 -4.19 10.67 -3.97
CA PHE A 146 -4.42 9.51 -4.85
C PHE A 146 -5.05 8.30 -4.16
N THR A 147 -5.42 8.40 -2.88
CA THR A 147 -6.06 7.33 -2.11
C THR A 147 -7.53 7.63 -1.82
#